data_AF-A0A0M4QAX0-F1
#
_entry.id   AF-A0A0M4QAX0-F1
#
_cell.length_a   1.000
_cell.length_b   1.000
_cell.length_c   1.000
_cell.angle_alpha   90.00
_cell.angle_beta   90.00
_cell.angle_gamma   90.00
#
_symmetry.space_group_name_H-M   'P 1'
#
loop_
_entity.id
_entity.type
_entity.pdbx_description
1 polymer ?
#
loop_
_entity_poly.entity_id
_entity_poly.type
_entity_poly.pdbx_seq_one_letter_code
_entity_poly.pdbx_strand_id
1 'polypeptide(L)'
;MLDLVAEPGLPTELAHRLVRDLPAALGAHDDARWEVRVSDEPIVLDERGALPALDIGDRVRERDGNDAVVLLTDLPRRSGADPVVADGGTGHLMPADPRTPGRQERRAPAMRAP
;
A
#
# COMPACT_ATOMS: atom_id res chain seq x y z
N MET A 1 -2.35 6.55 12.29
CA MET A 1 -1.65 5.25 12.36
C MET A 1 -1.61 4.62 10.99
N LEU A 2 -0.42 4.21 10.56
CA LEU A 2 -0.14 3.57 9.27
C LEU A 2 0.37 2.14 9.52
N ASP A 3 -0.25 1.17 8.87
CA ASP A 3 0.25 -0.21 8.86
C ASP A 3 1.00 -0.53 7.56
N LEU A 4 2.20 -1.07 7.69
CA LEU A 4 2.96 -1.69 6.62
C LEU A 4 2.74 -3.20 6.67
N VAL A 5 1.95 -3.72 5.74
CA VAL A 5 1.70 -5.15 5.59
C VAL A 5 2.71 -5.67 4.57
N ALA A 6 3.69 -6.43 5.02
CA ALA A 6 4.78 -6.90 4.18
C ALA A 6 4.68 -8.41 3.94
N GLU A 7 4.87 -8.83 2.70
CA GLU A 7 5.12 -10.23 2.42
C GLU A 7 6.47 -10.67 3.00
N PRO A 8 6.56 -11.90 3.53
CA PRO A 8 7.80 -12.45 4.04
C PRO A 8 8.96 -12.33 3.04
N GLY A 9 10.09 -11.80 3.49
CA GLY A 9 11.33 -11.71 2.70
C GLY A 9 11.79 -10.27 2.49
N LEU A 10 12.17 -9.92 1.25
CA LEU A 10 12.64 -8.57 0.91
C LEU A 10 11.64 -7.46 1.26
N PRO A 11 10.31 -7.63 1.09
CA PRO A 11 9.36 -6.62 1.52
C PRO A 11 9.40 -6.37 3.04
N THR A 12 9.51 -7.41 3.87
CA THR A 12 9.67 -7.27 5.32
C THR A 12 10.96 -6.53 5.69
N GLU A 13 12.07 -6.81 5.00
CA GLU A 13 13.33 -6.06 5.20
C GLU A 13 13.16 -4.57 4.86
N LEU A 14 12.45 -4.26 3.78
CA LEU A 14 12.15 -2.89 3.40
C LEU A 14 11.23 -2.22 4.43
N ALA A 15 10.18 -2.89 4.91
CA ALA A 15 9.27 -2.38 5.92
C ALA A 15 9.99 -1.97 7.20
N HIS A 16 10.92 -2.80 7.68
CA HIS A 16 11.74 -2.49 8.85
C HIS A 16 12.71 -1.32 8.64
N ARG A 17 13.09 -1.01 7.39
CA ARG A 17 13.83 0.22 7.08
C ARG A 17 12.90 1.43 7.10
N LEU A 18 11.77 1.33 6.42
CA LEU A 18 10.79 2.40 6.29
C LEU A 18 10.18 2.84 7.63
N VAL A 19 9.91 1.91 8.55
CA VAL A 19 9.31 2.24 9.87
C VAL A 19 10.15 3.22 10.70
N ARG A 20 11.46 3.30 10.45
CA ARG A 20 12.35 4.24 11.17
C ARG A 20 12.20 5.68 10.67
N ASP A 21 11.96 5.85 9.38
CA ASP A 21 12.04 7.15 8.71
C ASP A 21 10.64 7.71 8.39
N LEU A 22 9.66 6.83 8.11
CA LEU A 22 8.30 7.22 7.72
C LEU A 22 7.55 8.07 8.75
N PRO A 23 7.60 7.80 10.08
CA PRO A 23 6.91 8.64 11.05
C PRO A 23 7.28 10.13 10.93
N ALA A 24 8.58 10.41 10.78
CA ALA A 24 9.10 11.77 10.63
C ALA A 24 8.79 12.35 9.25
N ALA A 25 8.90 11.54 8.18
CA ALA A 25 8.58 11.97 6.83
C ALA A 25 7.10 12.35 6.68
N LEU A 26 6.19 11.58 7.27
CA LEU A 26 4.74 11.84 7.24
C LEU A 26 4.37 13.07 8.07
N GLY A 27 4.91 13.19 9.30
CA GLY A 27 4.69 14.37 10.15
C GLY A 27 5.37 15.66 9.66
N ALA A 28 6.09 15.62 8.54
CA ALA A 28 6.55 16.83 7.85
C ALA A 28 5.50 17.36 6.85
N HIS A 29 4.50 16.55 6.50
CA HIS A 29 3.42 16.90 5.56
C HIS A 29 2.13 17.31 6.27
N ASP A 30 1.93 16.86 7.51
CA ASP A 30 0.86 17.30 8.40
C ASP A 30 1.40 17.52 9.81
N ASP A 31 0.73 18.36 10.62
CA ASP A 31 1.12 18.58 12.02
C ASP A 31 0.78 17.38 12.93
N ALA A 32 0.53 16.18 12.36
CA ALA A 32 0.14 15.00 13.10
C ALA A 32 1.34 14.14 13.48
N ARG A 33 1.23 13.46 14.62
CA ARG A 33 2.20 12.45 15.02
C ARG A 33 1.79 11.09 14.44
N TRP A 34 2.57 10.60 13.49
CA TRP A 34 2.34 9.30 12.89
C TRP A 34 2.97 8.17 13.72
N GLU A 35 2.16 7.16 14.03
CA GLU A 35 2.63 5.84 14.44
C GLU A 35 2.61 4.94 13.20
N VAL A 36 3.73 4.23 12.97
CA VAL A 36 3.87 3.29 11.87
C VAL A 36 4.17 1.91 12.45
N ARG A 37 3.39 0.90 12.07
CA ARG A 37 3.61 -0.49 12.50
C ARG A 37 3.89 -1.38 11.28
N VAL A 38 4.49 -2.53 11.54
CA VAL A 38 4.80 -3.54 10.53
C VAL A 38 4.09 -4.82 10.92
N SER A 39 3.34 -5.41 9.98
CA SER A 39 2.86 -6.79 10.06
C SER A 39 3.47 -7.61 8.93
N ASP A 40 3.83 -8.85 9.25
CA ASP A 40 4.28 -9.85 8.28
C ASP A 40 3.10 -10.78 8.02
N GLU A 41 2.46 -10.62 6.86
CA GLU A 41 1.28 -11.39 6.46
C GLU A 41 1.47 -11.84 5.00
N PRO A 42 1.42 -13.15 4.71
CA PRO A 42 1.43 -13.63 3.33
C PRO A 42 0.28 -13.03 2.53
N ILE A 43 0.58 -12.54 1.33
CA ILE A 43 -0.41 -11.94 0.45
C ILE A 43 -0.82 -12.96 -0.61
N VAL A 44 -2.10 -13.32 -0.59
CA VAL A 44 -2.65 -14.29 -1.54
C VAL A 44 -3.33 -13.54 -2.68
N LEU A 45 -2.92 -13.85 -3.91
CA LEU A 45 -3.60 -13.38 -5.12
C LEU A 45 -5.01 -13.96 -5.20
N ASP A 46 -5.93 -13.22 -5.82
CA ASP A 46 -7.27 -13.72 -6.08
C ASP A 46 -7.29 -14.86 -7.12
N GLU A 47 -8.48 -15.40 -7.38
CA GLU A 47 -8.70 -16.49 -8.35
C GLU A 47 -8.25 -16.13 -9.79
N ARG A 48 -8.07 -14.84 -10.09
CA ARG A 48 -7.62 -14.32 -11.38
C ARG A 48 -6.13 -13.98 -11.39
N GLY A 49 -5.42 -14.23 -10.29
CA GLY A 49 -4.01 -13.88 -10.14
C GLY A 49 -3.79 -12.38 -9.93
N ALA A 50 -4.81 -11.62 -9.55
CA ALA A 50 -4.69 -10.20 -9.24
C ALA A 50 -4.46 -9.98 -7.74
N LEU A 51 -3.74 -8.90 -7.41
CA LEU A 51 -3.49 -8.48 -6.03
C LEU A 51 -4.75 -7.79 -5.45
N PRO A 52 -5.45 -8.37 -4.46
CA PRO A 52 -6.67 -7.79 -3.88
C PRO A 52 -6.33 -6.72 -2.82
N ALA A 53 -5.58 -5.69 -3.22
CA ALA A 53 -4.99 -4.71 -2.31
C ALA A 53 -6.01 -3.94 -1.46
N LEU A 54 -7.18 -3.61 -2.02
CA LEU A 54 -8.23 -2.89 -1.30
C LEU A 54 -8.90 -3.78 -0.25
N ASP A 55 -9.18 -5.05 -0.59
CA ASP A 55 -9.81 -5.99 0.35
C ASP A 55 -8.89 -6.32 1.54
N ILE A 56 -7.57 -6.44 1.28
CA ILE A 56 -6.57 -6.61 2.33
C ILE A 56 -6.50 -5.34 3.20
N GLY A 57 -6.47 -4.15 2.57
CA GLY A 57 -6.46 -2.88 3.28
C GLY A 57 -7.69 -2.69 4.17
N ASP A 58 -8.88 -2.98 3.67
CA ASP A 58 -10.14 -2.89 4.43
C ASP A 58 -10.12 -3.87 5.62
N ARG A 59 -9.70 -5.12 5.41
CA ARG A 59 -9.59 -6.10 6.50
C ARG A 59 -8.62 -5.68 7.60
N VAL A 60 -7.43 -5.20 7.23
CA VAL A 60 -6.41 -4.75 8.20
C VAL A 60 -6.90 -3.51 8.95
N ARG A 61 -7.55 -2.59 8.23
CA ARG A 61 -8.13 -1.39 8.83
C ARG A 61 -9.27 -1.70 9.80
N GLU A 62 -10.15 -2.64 9.48
CA GLU A 62 -11.22 -3.10 10.37
C GLU A 62 -10.67 -3.77 11.63
N ARG A 63 -9.57 -4.52 11.50
CA ARG A 63 -8.92 -5.22 12.62
C ARG A 63 -8.23 -4.26 13.59
N ASP A 64 -7.48 -3.29 13.05
CA ASP A 64 -6.50 -2.52 13.83
C ASP A 64 -6.85 -1.02 13.97
N GLY A 65 -7.91 -0.56 13.29
CA GLY A 65 -8.41 0.82 13.39
C GLY A 65 -7.53 1.88 12.70
N ASN A 66 -6.77 1.48 11.68
CA ASN A 66 -5.78 2.35 11.04
C ASN A 66 -6.37 3.47 10.16
N ASP A 67 -5.58 4.52 9.98
CA ASP A 67 -5.88 5.59 9.03
C ASP A 67 -5.50 5.22 7.59
N ALA A 68 -4.44 4.42 7.45
CA ALA A 68 -3.94 3.94 6.16
C ALA A 68 -3.25 2.58 6.28
N VAL A 69 -3.24 1.84 5.16
CA VAL A 69 -2.54 0.56 5.02
C VAL A 69 -1.70 0.62 3.75
N VAL A 70 -0.44 0.19 3.83
CA VAL A 70 0.47 0.06 2.69
C VAL A 70 0.89 -1.40 2.60
N LEU A 71 0.59 -2.02 1.46
CA LEU A 71 1.07 -3.37 1.15
C LEU A 71 2.45 -3.29 0.50
N LEU A 72 3.40 -4.05 1.01
CA LEU A 72 4.73 -4.22 0.45
C LEU A 72 4.85 -5.67 -0.03
N THR A 73 5.00 -5.85 -1.34
CA THR A 73 5.07 -7.17 -1.96
C THR A 73 5.96 -7.13 -3.20
N ASP A 74 6.60 -8.25 -3.50
CA ASP A 74 7.31 -8.49 -4.76
C ASP A 74 6.43 -9.21 -5.80
N LEU A 75 5.15 -9.47 -5.47
CA LEU A 75 4.18 -10.02 -6.41
C LEU A 75 4.04 -9.12 -7.64
N PRO A 76 4.14 -9.69 -8.85
CA PRO A 76 4.10 -8.91 -10.07
C PRO A 76 2.71 -8.29 -10.26
N ARG A 77 2.68 -6.98 -10.52
CA ARG A 77 1.46 -6.26 -10.88
C ARG A 77 1.65 -5.51 -12.18
N ARG A 78 0.63 -5.55 -13.04
CA ARG A 78 0.61 -4.85 -14.33
C ARG A 78 -0.66 -4.07 -14.56
N SER A 79 -0.53 -2.94 -15.25
CA SER A 79 -1.64 -2.16 -15.82
C SER A 79 -1.50 -2.24 -17.34
N GLY A 80 -2.24 -3.16 -17.96
CA GLY A 80 -1.96 -3.58 -19.33
C GLY A 80 -0.57 -4.23 -19.47
N ALA A 81 0.29 -3.66 -20.30
CA ALA A 81 1.66 -4.16 -20.49
C ALA A 81 2.66 -3.62 -19.45
N ASP A 82 2.31 -2.53 -18.76
CA ASP A 82 3.25 -1.77 -17.94
C ASP A 82 3.33 -2.34 -16.51
N PRO A 83 4.55 -2.50 -15.94
CA PRO A 83 4.70 -2.88 -14.54
C PRO A 83 4.23 -1.74 -13.62
N VAL A 84 3.57 -2.11 -12.52
CA VAL A 84 3.11 -1.16 -11.51
C VAL A 84 3.98 -1.30 -10.26
N VAL A 85 4.63 -0.19 -9.88
CA VAL A 85 5.49 -0.12 -8.68
C VAL A 85 4.73 0.35 -7.44
N ALA A 86 3.64 1.10 -7.63
CA ALA A 86 2.75 1.54 -6.58
C ALA A 86 1.38 1.94 -7.16
N ASP A 87 0.32 1.68 -6.41
CA ASP A 87 -1.04 2.12 -6.68
C ASP A 87 -1.77 2.27 -5.35
N GLY A 88 -2.87 3.02 -5.35
CA GLY A 88 -3.63 3.27 -4.15
C GLY A 88 -5.09 3.58 -4.46
N GLY A 89 -5.93 3.30 -3.49
CA GLY A 89 -7.32 3.69 -3.47
C GLY A 89 -7.78 3.89 -2.04
N THR A 90 -8.90 4.58 -1.90
CA THR A 90 -9.61 4.67 -0.63
C THR A 90 -10.60 3.52 -0.54
N GLY A 91 -10.60 2.80 0.60
CA GLY A 91 -11.58 1.75 0.89
C GLY A 91 -13.03 2.24 0.82
N HIS A 92 -13.97 1.32 0.59
CA HIS A 92 -15.36 1.65 0.20
C HIS A 92 -16.34 1.94 1.36
N LEU A 93 -15.91 2.06 2.61
CA LEU A 93 -16.84 2.24 3.74
C LEU A 93 -17.35 3.68 3.97
N MET A 94 -17.37 4.52 2.95
CA MET A 94 -18.17 5.76 2.94
C MET A 94 -19.21 5.65 1.81
N PRO A 95 -20.50 5.99 2.02
CA PRO A 95 -21.43 6.13 0.92
C PRO A 95 -20.80 7.12 -0.07
N ALA A 96 -20.60 6.67 -1.31
CA ALA A 96 -19.76 7.33 -2.29
C ALA A 96 -20.06 8.84 -2.36
N ASP A 97 -19.09 9.68 -1.98
CA ASP A 97 -19.12 11.10 -2.37
C ASP A 97 -18.87 11.13 -3.90
N PRO A 98 -19.82 11.64 -4.71
CA PRO A 98 -19.66 11.74 -6.16
C PRO A 98 -18.48 12.62 -6.60
N ARG A 99 -17.74 13.24 -5.66
CA ARG A 99 -16.56 14.07 -5.92
C ARG A 99 -15.22 13.38 -5.72
N THR A 100 -15.17 12.12 -5.28
CA THR A 100 -13.90 11.41 -5.06
C THR A 100 -13.25 11.07 -6.41
N PRO A 101 -12.03 11.56 -6.71
CA PRO A 101 -11.34 11.18 -7.92
C PRO A 101 -10.99 9.69 -7.86
N GLY A 102 -11.28 8.98 -8.95
CA GLY A 102 -10.95 7.57 -9.10
C GLY A 102 -9.45 7.31 -9.01
N ARG A 103 -9.11 6.13 -8.48
CA ARG A 103 -7.83 5.39 -8.52
C ARG A 103 -6.66 6.11 -9.22
N GLN A 104 -5.63 6.45 -8.44
CA GLN A 104 -4.43 7.14 -8.92
C GLN A 104 -3.26 6.14 -9.02
N GLU A 105 -3.02 5.61 -10.21
CA GLU A 105 -1.84 4.76 -10.48
C GLU A 105 -0.60 5.63 -10.73
N ARG A 106 0.52 5.36 -10.05
CA ARG A 106 1.80 5.99 -10.39
C ARG A 106 2.64 5.03 -11.24
N ARG A 107 3.06 5.49 -12.43
CA ARG A 107 3.89 4.72 -13.38
C ARG A 107 5.38 4.90 -13.04
N ALA A 108 6.16 3.82 -13.17
CA ALA A 108 7.61 3.94 -13.18
C ALA A 108 8.10 4.55 -14.51
N PRO A 109 9.16 5.38 -14.51
CA PRO A 109 9.78 5.84 -15.75
C PRO A 109 10.35 4.65 -16.54
N ALA A 110 10.21 4.68 -17.87
CA ALA A 110 10.75 3.64 -18.75
C ALA A 110 12.26 3.52 -18.54
N MET A 111 12.70 2.37 -18.04
CA MET A 111 14.12 2.06 -17.90
C MET A 111 14.70 1.89 -19.31
N ARG A 112 15.48 2.87 -19.78
CA ARG A 112 16.22 2.74 -21.04
C ARG A 112 17.25 1.63 -20.87
N ALA A 113 17.14 0.59 -21.68
CA ALA A 113 18.19 -0.41 -21.81
C ALA A 113 19.47 0.25 -22.36
N PRO A 114 20.66 -0.21 -21.96
CA PRO A 114 21.95 0.30 -22.44
C PRO A 114 22.15 0.07 -23.94
#